data_AF-A0A7C7NIT4-F1
#
_entry.id   AF-A0A7C7NIT4-F1
#
_cell.length_a   1.000
_cell.length_b   1.000
_cell.length_c   1.000
_cell.angle_alpha   90.00
_cell.angle_beta   90.00
_cell.angle_gamma   90.00
#
_symmetry.space_group_name_H-M   'P 1'
#
loop_
_entity.id
_entity.type
_entity.pdbx_description
1 polymer ?
#
loop_
_entity_poly.entity_id
_entity_poly.type
_entity_poly.pdbx_seq_one_letter_code
_entity_poly.pdbx_strand_id
1 'polypeptide(L)'
;MYKRIKNAFFLIIFFTFIFLISKYYFSEQNIVFTNQSRSSYETSLDNDKNNLPVLKNDTNNTFIYVSDLENFKNKRKKRFWEKLISNSNE
;
A
#
# COMPACT_ATOMS: atom_id res chain seq x y z
N MET A 1 -4.30 34.50 29.48
CA MET A 1 -2.86 34.27 29.19
C MET A 1 -2.46 32.80 29.36
N TYR A 2 -2.79 32.15 30.48
CA TYR A 2 -2.51 30.74 30.77
C TYR A 2 -2.93 29.74 29.67
N LYS A 3 -4.12 29.90 29.07
CA LYS A 3 -4.58 29.03 27.96
C LYS A 3 -3.70 29.13 26.69
N ARG A 4 -3.17 30.32 26.40
CA ARG A 4 -2.23 30.53 25.27
C ARG A 4 -0.85 29.92 25.56
N ILE A 5 -0.38 30.05 26.81
CA ILE A 5 0.90 29.46 27.26
C ILE A 5 0.83 27.93 27.22
N LYS A 6 -0.29 27.32 27.65
CA LYS A 6 -0.51 25.87 27.53
C LYS A 6 -0.41 25.37 26.10
N ASN A 7 -1.07 26.05 25.16
CA ASN A 7 -1.00 25.66 23.75
C ASN A 7 0.42 25.80 23.17
N ALA A 8 1.16 26.85 23.54
CA ALA A 8 2.56 27.01 23.14
C ALA A 8 3.46 25.91 23.71
N PHE A 9 3.23 25.49 24.95
CA PHE A 9 3.96 24.37 25.57
C PHE A 9 3.75 23.05 24.83
N PHE A 10 2.50 22.75 24.43
CA PHE A 10 2.21 21.58 23.60
C PHE A 10 2.92 21.62 22.25
N LEU A 11 2.98 22.79 21.59
CA LEU A 11 3.73 22.95 20.35
C LEU A 11 5.23 22.73 20.56
N ILE A 12 5.81 23.26 21.64
CA ILE A 12 7.22 23.01 21.97
C ILE A 12 7.49 21.51 22.11
N ILE A 13 6.66 20.78 22.86
CA ILE A 13 6.82 19.33 23.06
C ILE A 13 6.72 18.58 21.73
N PHE A 14 5.79 19.00 20.86
CA PHE A 14 5.63 18.39 19.55
C PHE A 14 6.87 18.58 18.68
N PHE A 15 7.44 19.79 18.63
CA PHE A 15 8.65 20.05 17.87
C PHE A 15 9.88 19.37 18.44
N THR A 16 10.03 19.33 19.77
CA THR A 16 11.15 18.60 20.40
C THR A 16 11.05 17.10 20.13
N PHE A 17 9.85 16.52 20.15
CA PHE A 17 9.62 15.14 19.79
C PHE A 17 10.04 14.84 18.35
N ILE A 18 9.59 15.64 17.38
CA ILE A 18 9.99 15.50 15.96
C ILE A 18 11.51 15.62 15.82
N PHE A 19 12.12 16.59 16.50
CA PHE A 19 13.57 16.80 16.45
C PHE A 19 14.34 15.58 16.99
N LEU A 20 13.94 15.04 18.14
CA LEU A 20 14.57 13.86 18.74
C LEU A 20 14.45 12.62 17.84
N ILE A 21 13.26 12.39 17.27
CA ILE A 21 13.05 11.28 16.33
C ILE A 21 13.92 11.46 15.09
N SER A 22 13.90 12.65 14.49
CA SER A 22 14.69 12.93 13.29
C SER A 22 16.17 12.68 13.57
N LYS A 23 16.69 13.21 14.69
CA LYS A 23 18.08 12.99 15.10
C LYS A 23 18.41 11.50 15.27
N TYR A 24 17.51 10.71 15.87
CA TYR A 24 17.71 9.28 16.05
C TYR A 24 17.75 8.55 14.71
N TYR A 25 16.78 8.78 13.83
CA TYR A 25 16.70 8.09 12.55
C TYR A 25 17.82 8.46 11.58
N PHE A 26 18.26 9.72 11.59
CA PHE A 26 19.41 10.20 10.82
C PHE A 26 20.77 9.92 11.48
N SER A 27 20.80 9.27 12.65
CA SER A 27 22.07 8.90 13.27
C SER A 27 22.77 7.81 12.44
N GLU A 28 24.10 7.91 12.34
CA GLU A 28 24.93 6.91 11.64
C GLU A 28 24.68 5.49 12.15
N GLN A 29 24.50 5.34 13.48
CA GLN A 29 24.21 4.04 14.10
C GLN A 29 22.92 3.43 13.53
N ASN A 30 21.85 4.23 13.41
CA ASN A 30 20.58 3.76 12.89
C ASN A 30 20.64 3.48 11.38
N ILE A 31 21.39 4.29 10.62
CA ILE A 31 21.62 4.07 9.18
C ILE A 31 22.34 2.74 8.96
N VAL A 32 23.44 2.49 9.68
CA VAL A 32 24.21 1.24 9.59
C VAL A 32 23.35 0.04 9.96
N PHE A 33 22.62 0.11 11.08
CA PHE A 33 21.74 -0.97 11.52
C PHE A 33 20.62 -1.27 10.51
N THR A 34 19.99 -0.22 9.97
CA THR A 34 18.94 -0.37 8.95
C THR A 34 19.48 -1.02 7.67
N ASN A 35 20.66 -0.59 7.20
CA ASN A 35 21.29 -1.15 6.00
C ASN A 35 21.69 -2.61 6.20
N GLN A 36 22.21 -2.97 7.37
CA GLN A 36 22.56 -4.34 7.70
C GLN A 36 21.32 -5.25 7.71
N SER A 37 20.23 -4.80 8.34
CA SER A 37 18.96 -5.54 8.35
C SER A 37 18.40 -5.74 6.93
N ARG A 38 18.42 -4.70 6.09
CA ARG A 38 17.98 -4.79 4.70
C ARG A 38 18.82 -5.76 3.87
N SER A 39 20.15 -5.68 3.98
CA SER A 39 21.06 -6.58 3.27
C SER A 39 20.86 -8.04 3.69
N SER A 40 20.60 -8.30 4.97
CA SER A 40 20.25 -9.64 5.45
C SER A 40 18.95 -10.16 4.82
N TYR A 41 17.93 -9.30 4.71
CA TYR A 41 16.65 -9.66 4.09
C TYR A 41 16.76 -9.88 2.58
N GLU A 42 17.54 -9.06 1.86
CA GLU A 42 17.82 -9.27 0.44
C GLU A 42 18.51 -10.62 0.22
N THR A 43 19.48 -10.97 1.07
CA THR A 43 20.19 -12.25 0.99
C THR A 43 19.25 -13.45 1.22
N SER A 44 18.35 -13.36 2.20
CA SER A 44 17.35 -14.42 2.41
C SER A 44 16.33 -14.48 1.26
N LEU A 45 15.89 -13.33 0.76
CA LEU A 45 14.93 -13.26 -0.33
C LEU A 45 15.49 -13.84 -1.63
N ASP A 46 16.76 -13.60 -1.96
CA ASP A 46 17.40 -14.22 -3.13
C ASP A 46 17.50 -15.74 -2.99
N ASN A 47 17.82 -16.25 -1.80
CA ASN A 47 17.82 -17.68 -1.53
C ASN A 47 16.42 -18.28 -1.67
N ASP A 48 15.39 -17.62 -1.14
CA ASP A 48 14.01 -18.07 -1.22
C ASP A 48 13.47 -18.00 -2.66
N LYS A 49 13.84 -16.95 -3.41
CA LYS A 49 13.50 -16.79 -4.84
C LYS A 49 14.04 -17.92 -5.69
N ASN A 50 15.24 -18.41 -5.40
CA ASN A 50 15.81 -19.57 -6.08
C ASN A 50 15.07 -20.87 -5.73
N ASN A 51 14.40 -20.93 -4.58
CA ASN A 51 13.65 -22.10 -4.12
C ASN A 51 12.15 -22.03 -4.46
N LEU A 52 11.66 -20.95 -5.08
CA LEU A 52 10.27 -20.80 -5.46
C LEU A 52 9.94 -21.69 -6.67
N PRO A 53 8.99 -22.65 -6.54
CA PRO A 53 8.60 -23.47 -7.67
C PRO A 53 7.88 -22.62 -8.72
N VAL A 54 8.37 -22.65 -9.96
CA VAL A 54 7.67 -22.01 -11.09
C VAL A 54 6.42 -22.83 -11.40
N LEU A 55 5.25 -22.24 -11.13
CA LEU A 55 3.96 -22.83 -11.49
C LEU A 55 3.86 -22.91 -13.01
N LYS A 56 3.57 -24.11 -13.51
CA LYS A 56 3.31 -24.33 -14.93
C LYS A 56 2.02 -23.61 -15.29
N ASN A 57 2.01 -22.92 -16.43
CA ASN A 57 0.82 -22.23 -16.92
C ASN A 57 -0.34 -23.24 -17.11
N ASP A 58 -1.41 -23.10 -16.33
CA ASP A 58 -2.64 -23.91 -16.42
C ASP A 58 -3.80 -23.15 -17.09
N THR A 59 -3.57 -21.92 -17.57
CA THR A 59 -4.62 -21.06 -18.15
C THR A 59 -4.98 -21.38 -19.61
N ASN A 60 -4.55 -22.53 -20.13
CA ASN A 60 -5.04 -23.00 -21.43
C ASN A 60 -6.55 -23.25 -21.34
N ASN A 61 -7.33 -22.46 -22.08
CA ASN A 61 -8.79 -22.56 -22.23
C ASN A 61 -9.67 -22.26 -21.00
N THR A 62 -9.15 -21.69 -19.91
CA THR A 62 -9.96 -21.36 -18.72
C THR A 62 -10.96 -20.21 -18.98
N PHE A 63 -10.63 -19.29 -19.88
CA PHE A 63 -11.51 -18.18 -20.26
C PHE A 63 -12.27 -18.52 -21.55
N ILE A 64 -13.36 -19.27 -21.43
CA ILE A 64 -14.41 -19.24 -22.43
C ILE A 64 -15.14 -17.91 -22.24
N TYR A 65 -14.98 -16.98 -23.20
CA TYR A 65 -15.78 -15.76 -23.22
C TYR A 65 -17.25 -16.16 -23.40
N VAL A 66 -17.99 -16.23 -22.30
CA VAL A 66 -19.42 -16.53 -22.32
C VAL A 66 -20.12 -15.30 -22.90
N SER A 67 -20.52 -15.40 -24.17
CA SER A 67 -21.27 -14.35 -24.88
C SER A 67 -22.59 -13.95 -24.20
N ASP A 68 -23.05 -14.72 -23.21
CA ASP A 68 -24.25 -14.43 -22.40
C ASP A 68 -24.04 -13.35 -21.31
N LEU A 69 -22.89 -12.68 -21.26
CA LEU A 69 -22.71 -11.51 -20.39
C LEU A 69 -23.78 -10.43 -20.61
N GLU A 70 -24.25 -10.28 -21.85
CA GLU A 70 -25.31 -9.34 -22.21
C GLU A 70 -26.67 -9.76 -21.64
N ASN A 71 -26.97 -11.06 -21.68
CA ASN A 71 -28.15 -11.65 -21.03
C ASN A 71 -28.10 -11.49 -19.50
N PHE A 72 -26.92 -11.62 -18.89
CA PHE A 72 -26.74 -11.41 -17.45
C PHE A 72 -26.88 -9.94 -17.04
N LYS A 73 -26.36 -9.00 -17.86
CA LYS A 73 -26.50 -7.56 -17.67
C LYS A 73 -27.97 -7.13 -17.69
N ASN A 74 -28.78 -7.74 -18.55
CA ASN A 74 -30.22 -7.47 -18.65
C ASN A 74 -31.04 -8.05 -17.49
N LYS A 75 -30.66 -9.20 -16.94
CA LYS A 75 -31.35 -9.84 -15.80
C LYS A 75 -30.99 -9.25 -14.43
N ARG A 76 -29.83 -8.58 -14.32
CA ARG A 76 -29.33 -8.06 -13.04
C ARG A 76 -29.95 -6.69 -12.70
N LYS A 77 -30.32 -6.50 -11.43
CA LYS A 77 -30.71 -5.19 -10.90
C LYS A 77 -29.56 -4.17 -11.04
N LYS A 78 -29.84 -3.02 -11.66
CA LYS A 78 -28.89 -1.91 -11.80
C LYS A 78 -28.55 -1.32 -10.43
N ARG A 79 -27.26 -1.10 -10.17
CA ARG A 79 -26.77 -0.46 -8.94
C ARG A 79 -26.82 1.05 -9.10
N PHE A 80 -27.08 1.77 -8.01
CA PHE A 80 -27.15 3.24 -8.00
C PHE A 80 -25.92 3.92 -8.61
N TRP A 81 -24.72 3.40 -8.31
CA TRP A 81 -23.45 3.94 -8.78
C TRP A 81 -23.20 3.78 -10.29
N GLU A 82 -23.93 2.88 -10.98
CA GLU A 82 -23.76 2.70 -12.44
C GLU A 82 -24.16 3.96 -13.21
N LYS A 83 -25.12 4.74 -12.69
CA LYS A 83 -25.54 6.02 -13.28
C LYS A 83 -24.43 7.08 -13.26
N LEU A 84 -23.48 6.95 -12.34
CA LEU A 84 -22.34 7.87 -12.22
C LEU A 84 -21.21 7.52 -13.20
N ILE A 85 -21.22 6.29 -13.73
CA ILE A 85 -20.19 5.76 -14.63
C ILE A 85 -20.70 5.77 -16.08
N SER A 86 -22.02 5.68 -16.30
CA SER A 86 -22.62 5.91 -17.62
C SER A 86 -22.52 7.39 -17.96
N ASN A 87 -21.43 7.79 -18.62
CA ASN A 87 -21.32 9.11 -19.20
C ASN A 87 -22.48 9.34 -20.17
N SER A 88 -23.20 10.44 -19.98
CA SER A 88 -24.32 10.88 -20.81
C SER A 88 -23.82 11.52 -22.11
N ASN A 89 -22.95 10.85 -22.86
CA ASN A 89 -22.41 11.30 -24.16
C ASN A 89 -22.08 10.09 -25.04
N GLU A 90 -23.11 9.33 -25.40
CA GLU A 90 -23.17 8.53 -26.63
C GLU A 90 -24.58 8.70 -27.22
#